data_AF-A0A1F1V0Z2-F1
#
_entry.id   AF-A0A1F1V0Z2-F1
#
_cell.length_a   1.000
_cell.length_b   1.000
_cell.length_c   1.000
_cell.angle_alpha   90.00
_cell.angle_beta   90.00
_cell.angle_gamma   90.00
#
_symmetry.space_group_name_H-M   'P 1'
#
loop_
_entity.id
_entity.type
_entity.pdbx_description
1 polymer ?
#
loop_
_entity_poly.entity_id
_entity_poly.type
_entity_poly.pdbx_seq_one_letter_code
_entity_poly.pdbx_strand_id
1 'polypeptide(L)' 'MVNYEGVDILVEVKLGYTPEILDHAADTLKRFDEQLEQDTVLLVVTSGGPAHRRADGVVVVPIGALGP' A
#
# COMPACT_ATOMS: atom_id res chain seq x y z
N MET A 1 -10.28 -1.26 2.15
CA MET A 1 -10.43 0.01 1.42
C MET A 1 -10.83 1.08 2.41
N VAL A 2 -10.21 2.26 2.32
CA VAL A 2 -10.53 3.44 3.13
C VAL A 2 -10.76 4.59 2.17
N ASN A 3 -11.84 5.34 2.30
CA ASN A 3 -12.06 6.56 1.52
C ASN A 3 -11.53 7.76 2.30
N TYR A 4 -10.66 8.57 1.70
CA TYR A 4 -10.12 9.80 2.29
C TYR A 4 -10.23 10.94 1.27
N GLU A 5 -10.96 12.00 1.64
CA GLU A 5 -11.20 13.17 0.77
C GLU A 5 -11.74 12.79 -0.64
N GLY A 6 -12.54 11.72 -0.73
CA GLY A 6 -13.10 11.24 -2.00
C GLY A 6 -12.16 10.34 -2.80
N VAL A 7 -10.97 10.02 -2.30
CA VAL A 7 -10.03 9.08 -2.91
C VAL A 7 -10.09 7.74 -2.18
N ASP A 8 -10.25 6.65 -2.92
CA ASP A 8 -10.18 5.31 -2.35
C ASP A 8 -8.72 4.88 -2.17
N ILE A 9 -8.42 4.36 -0.99
CA ILE A 9 -7.12 3.84 -0.62
C ILE A 9 -7.25 2.34 -0.37
N LEU A 10 -6.54 1.54 -1.17
CA LEU A 10 -6.39 0.12 -0.96
C LEU A 10 -5.19 -0.10 -0.04
N VAL A 11 -5.47 -0.67 1.13
CA VAL A 11 -4.47 -0.85 2.20
C VAL A 11 -4.23 -2.32 2.42
N GLU A 12 -2.97 -2.74 2.34
CA GLU A 12 -2.53 -4.07 2.76
C GLU A 12 -1.46 -3.97 3.85
N VAL A 13 -1.66 -4.69 4.96
CA VAL A 13 -0.76 -4.66 6.11
C VAL A 13 0.11 -5.93 6.13
N LYS A 14 1.43 -5.76 6.28
CA LYS A 14 2.40 -6.86 6.37
C LYS A 14 3.32 -6.71 7.57
N LEU A 15 3.66 -7.85 8.19
CA LEU A 15 4.54 -7.89 9.36
C LEU A 15 6.04 -7.95 8.99
N GLY A 16 6.40 -7.77 7.73
CA GLY A 16 7.78 -7.77 7.26
C GLY A 16 8.05 -6.72 6.18
N TYR A 17 9.34 -6.47 5.95
CA TYR A 17 9.86 -5.56 4.94
C TYR A 17 10.98 -6.27 4.16
N THR A 18 10.59 -7.12 3.22
CA THR A 18 11.50 -7.73 2.24
C THR A 18 10.96 -7.50 0.83
N PRO A 19 11.80 -7.52 -0.22
CA PRO A 19 11.34 -7.35 -1.60
C PRO A 19 10.17 -8.29 -1.95
N GLU A 20 10.27 -9.57 -1.57
CA GLU A 20 9.25 -10.58 -1.88
C GLU A 20 7.90 -10.27 -1.23
N ILE A 21 7.91 -9.78 0.02
CA ILE A 21 6.69 -9.37 0.74
C ILE A 21 6.06 -8.15 0.07
N LEU A 22 6.89 -7.16 -0.28
CA LEU A 22 6.41 -5.93 -0.89
C LEU A 22 5.86 -6.18 -2.29
N ASP A 23 6.50 -7.04 -3.08
CA ASP A 23 6.06 -7.39 -4.43
C ASP A 23 4.75 -8.16 -4.40
N HIS A 24 4.62 -9.15 -3.50
CA HIS A 24 3.36 -9.87 -3.36
C HIS A 24 2.21 -8.95 -2.91
N ALA A 25 2.46 -8.03 -1.97
CA ALA A 25 1.45 -7.06 -1.53
C ALA A 25 1.07 -6.10 -2.67
N ALA A 26 2.06 -5.57 -3.40
CA ALA A 26 1.82 -4.72 -4.56
C ALA A 26 0.98 -5.43 -5.64
N ASP A 27 1.29 -6.68 -5.96
CA ASP A 27 0.54 -7.47 -6.95
C ASP A 27 -0.89 -7.75 -6.49
N THR A 28 -1.09 -7.99 -5.20
CA THR A 28 -2.42 -8.18 -4.62
C THR A 28 -3.24 -6.91 -4.77
N LEU A 29 -2.69 -5.76 -4.35
CA LEU A 29 -3.37 -4.47 -4.43
C LEU A 29 -3.71 -4.08 -5.89
N LYS A 30 -2.79 -4.28 -6.84
CA LYS A 30 -3.05 -3.99 -8.27
C LYS A 30 -4.17 -4.84 -8.85
N ARG A 31 -4.24 -6.14 -8.50
CA ARG A 31 -5.35 -7.01 -8.95
C ARG A 31 -6.71 -6.57 -8.41
N PHE A 32 -6.74 -5.98 -7.21
CA PHE A 32 -7.97 -5.40 -6.67
C PHE A 32 -8.30 -4.07 -7.34
N ASP A 33 -7.30 -3.23 -7.61
CA ASP A 33 -7.46 -1.95 -8.32
C ASP A 33 -8.05 -2.14 -9.72
N GLU A 34 -7.61 -3.16 -10.46
CA GLU A 34 -8.15 -3.53 -11.77
C GLU A 34 -9.66 -3.83 -11.78
N GLN A 35 -10.27 -4.09 -10.61
CA GLN A 35 -11.70 -4.38 -10.46
C GLN A 35 -12.53 -3.14 -10.11
N LEU A 36 -11.89 -1.99 -9.90
CA LEU A 36 -12.54 -0.74 -9.49
C LEU A 36 -12.65 0.21 -10.69
N GLU A 37 -13.73 0.99 -10.72
CA GLU A 37 -14.00 1.94 -11.82
C GLU A 37 -13.32 3.30 -11.61
N GLN A 38 -12.70 3.53 -10.44
CA GLN A 38 -12.12 4.79 -10.02
C GLN A 38 -10.67 4.64 -9.62
N ASP A 39 -9.88 5.70 -9.83
CA ASP A 39 -8.46 5.72 -9.46
C ASP A 39 -8.30 5.53 -7.95
N THR A 40 -7.41 4.61 -7.55
CA THR A 40 -7.08 4.36 -6.15
C THR A 40 -5.62 4.65 -5.80
N VAL A 41 -5.39 4.86 -4.51
CA VAL A 41 -4.04 4.89 -3.93
C VAL A 41 -3.74 3.52 -3.33
N LEU A 42 -2.66 2.89 -3.81
CA LEU A 42 -2.19 1.60 -3.29
C LEU A 42 -1.19 1.83 -2.16
N LEU A 43 -1.55 1.39 -0.95
CA LEU A 43 -0.76 1.58 0.27
C LEU A 43 -0.43 0.23 0.90
N VAL A 44 0.86 -0.04 1.08
CA VAL A 44 1.36 -1.15 1.89
C VAL A 44 1.85 -0.59 3.22
N VAL A 45 1.27 -1.07 4.32
CA VAL A 45 1.75 -0.76 5.67
C VAL A 45 2.62 -1.90 6.17
N THR A 46 3.86 -1.61 6.53
CA THR A 46 4.83 -2.60 7.01
C THR A 46 5.13 -2.46 8.50
N SER A 47 5.72 -3.49 9.11
CA SER A 47 6.22 -3.41 10.50
C SER A 47 7.48 -2.54 10.65
N GLY A 48 8.20 -2.25 9.55
CA GLY A 48 9.44 -1.47 9.55
C GLY A 48 9.91 -1.13 8.13
N GLY A 49 11.16 -0.65 8.00
CA GLY A 49 11.71 -0.15 6.74
C GLY A 49 11.40 1.33 6.47
N PRO A 50 11.97 1.94 5.41
CA PRO A 50 11.72 3.33 5.05
C PRO A 50 10.34 3.56 4.42
N ALA A 51 9.74 4.71 4.73
CA ALA A 51 8.62 5.22 3.96
C ALA A 51 9.12 5.66 2.58
N HIS A 52 8.52 5.14 1.51
CA HIS A 52 8.88 5.51 0.15
C HIS A 52 7.75 5.18 -0.83
N ARG A 53 7.81 5.80 -2.02
CA ARG A 53 6.97 5.42 -3.15
C ARG A 53 7.80 4.53 -4.08
N ARG A 54 7.27 3.35 -4.41
CA ARG A 54 7.86 2.43 -5.37
C ARG A 54 7.69 2.96 -6.81
N ALA A 55 8.52 2.49 -7.72
CA ALA A 55 8.46 2.86 -9.14
C ALA A 55 7.14 2.46 -9.82
N ASP A 56 6.46 1.45 -9.29
CA ASP A 56 5.15 0.98 -9.74
C ASP A 56 3.97 1.69 -9.07
N GLY A 57 4.22 2.84 -8.43
CA GLY A 57 3.19 3.72 -7.90
C GLY A 57 2.73 3.41 -6.47
N VAL A 58 3.02 2.20 -5.96
CA VAL A 58 2.63 1.75 -4.61
C VAL A 58 3.39 2.54 -3.53
N VAL A 59 2.66 3.04 -2.54
CA VAL A 59 3.21 3.72 -1.37
C VAL A 59 3.49 2.68 -0.29
N VAL A 60 4.71 2.68 0.26
CA VAL A 60 5.11 1.81 1.37
C VAL A 60 5.36 2.68 2.60
N VAL A 61 4.70 2.38 3.71
CA VAL A 61 4.84 3.15 4.96
C VAL A 61 5.01 2.19 6.14
N PRO A 62 6.08 2.29 6.95
CA PRO A 62 6.14 1.54 8.19
C PRO A 62 5.10 2.07 9.18
N ILE A 63 4.50 1.18 9.97
CA ILE A 63 3.48 1.54 10.96
C ILE A 63 3.94 2.66 11.90
N GLY A 64 5.23 2.69 12.25
CA GLY A 64 5.81 3.74 13.09
C GLY A 64 5.86 5.14 12.46
N ALA A 65 5.68 5.27 11.15
CA ALA A 65 5.64 6.56 10.45
C ALA A 65 4.22 7.18 10.38
N LEU A 66 3.17 6.44 10.77
CA LEU A 66 1.80 6.95 10.73
C LEU A 66 1.43 7.84 11.93
N GLY A 67 2.31 7.92 12.94
CA GLY A 67 2.03 8.65 14.18
C GLY A 67 0.98 7.95 15.06
N PRO A 68 0.77 8.45 16.29
CA PRO A 68 -0.29 8.00 17.18
C PRO A 68 -1.68 8.52 16.79
#